data_AF-A0A8D8KNW8-F1
#
_entry.id   AF-A0A8D8KNW8-F1
#
_cell.length_a   1.000
_cell.length_b   1.000
_cell.length_c   1.000
_cell.angle_alpha   90.00
_cell.angle_beta   90.00
_cell.angle_gamma   90.00
#
_symmetry.space_group_name_H-M   'P 1'
#
loop_
_entity.id
_entity.type
_entity.pdbx_description
1 polymer ?
#
loop_
_entity_poly.entity_id
_entity_poly.type
_entity_poly.pdbx_seq_one_letter_code
_entity_poly.pdbx_strand_id
1 'polypeptide(L)'
;MHVWRVLQGCYVTGLYLEGARWDPANRRLARSTPKVLVEPLPVLSVVPVEVHRLKLQNTFRTPVYTTSQRRNAMGVGLVFEADLYTEEHASHWVLQGVCLIMNTD
;
A
#
# COMPACT_ATOMS: atom_id res chain seq x y z
N MET A 1 -0.27 -15.39 0.67
CA MET A 1 -0.54 -14.40 1.75
C MET A 1 -0.69 -15.15 3.06
N HIS A 2 0.30 -15.05 3.96
CA HIS A 2 0.20 -15.61 5.31
C HIS A 2 -0.19 -14.50 6.27
N VAL A 3 -1.36 -14.60 6.90
CA VAL A 3 -1.84 -13.62 7.87
C VAL A 3 -1.75 -14.25 9.26
N TRP A 4 -0.87 -13.73 10.11
CA TRP A 4 -0.80 -14.14 11.51
C TRP A 4 -1.81 -13.33 12.31
N ARG A 5 -2.78 -14.02 12.92
CA ARG A 5 -3.84 -13.40 13.71
C ARG A 5 -3.42 -13.37 15.16
N VAL A 6 -3.03 -12.20 15.65
CA VAL A 6 -2.93 -11.94 17.09
C VAL A 6 -4.27 -11.32 17.48
N LEU A 7 -4.76 -11.53 18.70
CA LEU A 7 -6.02 -10.93 19.22
C LEU A 7 -6.03 -9.37 19.20
N GLN A 8 -4.98 -8.73 18.63
CA GLN A 8 -4.64 -7.30 18.65
C GLN A 8 -4.26 -6.71 17.27
N GLY A 9 -4.35 -7.48 16.17
CA GLY A 9 -3.97 -7.03 14.83
C GLY A 9 -3.33 -8.13 13.98
N CYS A 10 -2.78 -7.76 12.83
CA CYS A 10 -2.04 -8.70 11.99
C CYS A 10 -0.89 -8.04 11.23
N TYR A 11 0.06 -8.86 10.80
CA TYR A 11 1.10 -8.46 9.87
C TYR A 11 0.79 -9.02 8.50
N VAL A 12 0.97 -8.19 7.47
CA VAL A 12 0.79 -8.56 6.08
C VAL A 12 2.14 -8.47 5.37
N THR A 13 2.49 -9.53 4.65
CA THR A 13 3.69 -9.60 3.81
C THR A 13 3.30 -10.02 2.39
N GLY A 14 4.20 -9.79 1.44
CA GLY A 14 3.94 -10.11 0.03
C GLY A 14 3.02 -9.10 -0.65
N LEU A 15 3.11 -7.83 -0.25
CA LEU A 15 2.54 -6.71 -1.00
C LEU A 15 3.64 -6.08 -1.83
N TYR A 16 3.27 -5.56 -2.99
CA TYR A 16 4.19 -4.87 -3.90
C TYR A 16 3.64 -3.50 -4.23
N LEU A 17 4.52 -2.54 -4.41
CA LEU A 17 4.23 -1.15 -4.67
C LEU A 17 4.47 -0.84 -6.15
N GLU A 18 3.45 -0.34 -6.81
CA GLU A 18 3.49 0.07 -8.22
C GLU A 18 3.51 1.60 -8.30
N GLY A 19 4.29 2.17 -9.21
CA GLY A 19 4.34 3.63 -9.43
C GLY A 19 5.14 4.43 -8.39
N ALA A 20 5.71 3.77 -7.38
CA ALA A 20 6.59 4.37 -6.38
C ALA A 20 7.47 3.27 -5.76
N ARG A 21 8.27 3.64 -4.76
CA ARG A 21 9.01 2.69 -3.91
C ARG A 21 8.81 3.00 -2.43
N TRP A 22 9.22 2.08 -1.58
CA TRP A 22 9.37 2.34 -0.15
C TRP A 22 10.81 2.72 0.19
N ASP A 23 11.00 3.82 0.90
CA ASP A 23 12.28 4.18 1.50
C ASP A 23 12.38 3.53 2.89
N PRO A 24 13.19 2.48 3.09
CA PRO A 24 13.28 1.80 4.37
C PRO A 24 14.02 2.63 5.43
N ALA A 25 14.90 3.54 5.03
CA ALA A 25 15.66 4.39 5.95
C ALA A 25 14.75 5.44 6.58
N ASN A 26 13.91 6.09 5.77
CA ASN A 26 12.98 7.14 6.22
C ASN A 26 11.56 6.62 6.49
N ARG A 27 11.28 5.35 6.20
CA ARG A 27 9.97 4.69 6.37
C ARG A 27 8.82 5.45 5.71
N ARG A 28 9.00 5.80 4.44
CA ARG A 28 8.05 6.61 3.68
C ARG A 28 7.97 6.20 2.21
N LEU A 29 6.91 6.63 1.53
CA LEU A 29 6.85 6.62 0.08
C LEU A 29 7.95 7.49 -0.52
N ALA A 30 8.58 6.96 -1.56
CA ALA A 30 9.56 7.65 -2.37
C ALA A 30 9.30 7.36 -3.86
N ARG A 31 9.86 8.20 -4.74
CA ARG A 31 9.72 8.02 -6.19
C ARG A 31 10.27 6.67 -6.63
N SER A 32 9.69 6.04 -7.64
CA SER A 32 10.21 4.76 -8.14
C SER A 32 11.64 4.90 -8.68
N THR A 33 12.38 3.80 -8.64
CA THR A 33 13.68 3.71 -9.33
C THR A 33 13.43 3.71 -10.85
N PRO A 34 14.23 4.40 -11.68
CA PRO A 34 14.01 4.39 -13.13
C PRO A 34 13.97 2.98 -13.69
N LYS A 35 12.93 2.71 -14.50
CA LYS A 35 12.64 1.40 -15.13
C LYS A 35 12.25 0.27 -14.17
N VAL A 36 12.01 0.57 -12.90
CA VAL A 36 11.45 -0.38 -11.93
C VAL A 36 9.97 -0.05 -11.76
N LEU A 37 9.11 -0.93 -12.28
CA LEU A 37 7.65 -0.72 -12.29
C LEU A 37 7.01 -1.10 -10.95
N VAL A 38 7.55 -2.14 -10.32
CA VAL A 38 7.01 -2.76 -9.12
C VAL A 38 8.16 -3.07 -8.16
N GLU A 39 8.01 -2.69 -6.89
CA GLU A 39 8.98 -2.97 -5.82
C GLU A 39 8.28 -3.65 -4.64
N PRO A 40 8.93 -4.56 -3.88
CA PRO A 40 8.32 -5.16 -2.71
C PRO A 40 8.08 -4.09 -1.62
N LEU A 41 6.88 -4.10 -1.02
CA LEU A 41 6.60 -3.35 0.20
C LEU A 41 7.13 -4.17 1.40
N PRO A 42 7.75 -3.53 2.41
CA PRO A 42 8.03 -4.21 3.67
C PRO A 42 6.76 -4.67 4.38
N VAL A 43 6.96 -5.40 5.48
CA VAL A 43 5.86 -5.88 6.33
C VAL A 43 4.94 -4.73 6.73
N LEU A 44 3.66 -4.85 6.41
CA LEU A 44 2.63 -3.89 6.80
C LEU A 44 1.96 -4.36 8.09
N SER A 45 1.92 -3.49 9.10
CA SER A 45 1.24 -3.74 10.37
C SER A 45 -0.19 -3.22 10.30
N VAL A 46 -1.16 -4.09 10.54
CA VAL A 46 -2.58 -3.76 10.63
C VAL A 46 -2.99 -3.75 12.09
N VAL A 47 -3.36 -2.59 12.58
CA VAL A 47 -3.78 -2.38 13.97
C VAL A 47 -5.25 -1.95 13.99
N PRO A 48 -6.15 -2.70 14.68
CA PRO A 48 -7.53 -2.29 14.86
C PRO A 48 -7.59 -0.99 15.67
N VAL A 49 -8.25 0.02 15.13
CA VAL A 49 -8.46 1.33 15.78
C VAL A 49 -9.89 1.79 15.54
N GLU A 50 -10.51 2.36 16.57
CA GLU A 50 -11.78 3.07 16.44
C GLU A 50 -11.60 4.31 15.55
N VAL A 51 -12.50 4.51 14.59
CA VAL A 51 -12.38 5.57 13.58
C VAL A 51 -12.20 6.96 14.21
N HIS A 52 -12.91 7.26 15.30
CA HIS A 52 -12.79 8.57 15.98
C HIS A 52 -11.47 8.75 16.75
N ARG A 53 -10.70 7.68 16.98
CA ARG A 53 -9.37 7.73 17.61
C ARG A 53 -8.25 7.76 16.56
N LEU A 54 -8.57 7.48 15.30
CA LEU A 54 -7.61 7.45 14.22
C LEU A 54 -7.15 8.87 13.89
N LYS A 55 -5.86 9.14 14.09
CA LYS A 55 -5.22 10.41 13.73
C LYS A 55 -4.16 10.13 12.67
N LEU A 56 -4.54 10.28 11.41
CA LEU A 56 -3.61 10.18 10.28
C LEU A 56 -3.05 11.56 9.97
N GLN A 57 -1.74 11.62 9.78
CA GLN A 57 -1.04 12.79 9.27
C GLN A 57 0.01 12.30 8.29
N ASN A 58 0.25 13.06 7.22
CA ASN A 58 1.32 12.75 6.26
C ASN A 58 1.16 11.32 5.71
N THR A 59 -0.07 11.00 5.31
CA THR A 59 -0.46 9.65 4.89
C THR A 59 -1.10 9.70 3.51
N PHE A 60 -0.73 8.76 2.66
CA PHE A 60 -1.39 8.49 1.41
C PHE A 60 -2.21 7.21 1.53
N ARG A 61 -3.53 7.37 1.35
CA ARG A 61 -4.48 6.27 1.32
C ARG A 61 -4.32 5.52 -0.01
N THR A 62 -3.56 4.44 0.04
CA THR A 62 -3.08 3.71 -1.12
C THR A 62 -4.04 2.56 -1.44
N PRO A 63 -4.64 2.48 -2.63
CA PRO A 63 -5.52 1.37 -2.99
C PRO A 63 -4.73 0.07 -3.13
N VAL A 64 -5.31 -1.03 -2.64
CA VAL A 64 -4.73 -2.37 -2.76
C VAL A 64 -5.57 -3.22 -3.70
N TYR A 65 -4.92 -3.81 -4.70
CA TYR A 65 -5.53 -4.66 -5.72
C TYR A 65 -4.95 -6.08 -5.68
N THR A 66 -5.66 -7.05 -6.26
CA THR A 66 -5.11 -8.42 -6.42
C THR A 66 -3.94 -8.45 -7.39
N THR A 67 -4.08 -7.76 -8.52
CA THR A 67 -3.10 -7.75 -9.63
C THR A 67 -3.00 -6.36 -10.24
N SER A 68 -1.97 -6.09 -11.04
CA SER A 68 -1.82 -4.84 -11.80
C SER A 68 -2.96 -4.55 -12.81
N GLN A 69 -3.81 -5.52 -13.14
CA GLN A 69 -5.01 -5.26 -13.95
C GLN A 69 -6.06 -4.40 -13.21
N ARG A 70 -5.95 -4.27 -11.88
CA ARG A 70 -6.82 -3.46 -11.00
C ARG A 70 -8.31 -3.78 -11.12
N ARG A 71 -8.67 -4.93 -11.69
CA ARG A 71 -10.04 -5.48 -11.81
C ARG A 71 -9.98 -6.97 -12.14
N ASN A 72 -10.98 -7.72 -11.68
CA ASN A 72 -11.23 -9.09 -12.13
C ASN A 72 -12.18 -9.10 -13.35
N ALA A 73 -12.54 -10.30 -13.83
CA ALA A 73 -13.45 -10.47 -14.97
C ALA A 73 -14.84 -9.85 -14.75
N MET A 74 -15.27 -9.63 -13.50
CA MET A 74 -16.52 -8.96 -13.16
C MET A 74 -16.35 -7.44 -12.95
N GLY A 75 -15.17 -6.89 -13.23
CA GLY A 75 -14.87 -5.46 -13.06
C GLY A 75 -14.56 -5.02 -11.64
N VAL A 76 -14.54 -5.94 -10.66
CA VAL A 76 -14.24 -5.64 -9.25
C VAL A 76 -12.73 -5.74 -9.01
N GLY A 77 -12.11 -4.70 -8.47
CA GLY A 77 -10.66 -4.63 -8.33
C GLY A 77 -10.15 -4.32 -6.93
N LEU A 78 -10.76 -3.32 -6.28
CA LEU A 78 -10.30 -2.83 -4.99
C LEU A 78 -10.53 -3.90 -3.92
N VAL A 79 -9.48 -4.21 -3.16
CA VAL A 79 -9.52 -5.14 -2.03
C VAL A 79 -9.70 -4.35 -0.74
N PHE A 80 -8.81 -3.39 -0.50
CA PHE A 80 -8.87 -2.45 0.63
C PHE A 80 -7.98 -1.24 0.35
N GLU A 81 -7.93 -0.29 1.29
CA GLU A 81 -7.00 0.85 1.25
C GLU A 81 -6.00 0.74 2.41
N ALA A 82 -4.73 0.97 2.12
CA ALA A 82 -3.65 0.96 3.09
C ALA A 82 -3.09 2.38 3.28
N ASP A 83 -2.92 2.77 4.53
CA ASP A 83 -2.38 4.08 4.90
C ASP A 83 -0.84 4.03 4.92
N LEU A 84 -0.21 4.62 3.90
CA LEU A 84 1.25 4.69 3.78
C LEU A 84 1.77 6.09 4.12
N TYR A 85 2.83 6.17 4.94
CA TYR A 85 3.42 7.45 5.30
C TYR A 85 4.12 8.12 4.10
N THR A 86 4.00 9.43 4.00
CA THR A 86 4.58 10.28 2.95
C THR A 86 4.77 11.71 3.45
N GLU A 87 5.84 12.37 2.99
CA GLU A 87 6.01 13.83 3.15
C GLU A 87 5.50 14.62 1.94
N GLU A 88 5.33 13.97 0.80
CA GLU A 88 4.74 14.57 -0.39
C GLU A 88 3.22 14.66 -0.27
N HIS A 89 2.62 15.69 -0.89
CA HIS A 89 1.17 15.83 -0.97
C HIS A 89 0.54 14.66 -1.72
N ALA A 90 -0.64 14.21 -1.29
CA ALA A 90 -1.32 13.04 -1.85
C ALA A 90 -1.49 13.09 -3.38
N SER A 91 -1.71 14.28 -3.95
CA SER A 91 -1.84 14.45 -5.40
C SER A 91 -0.62 13.98 -6.19
N HIS A 92 0.59 14.05 -5.60
CA HIS A 92 1.79 13.52 -6.24
C HIS A 92 1.63 12.03 -6.55
N TRP A 93 1.18 11.25 -5.56
CA TRP A 93 1.01 9.80 -5.67
C TRP A 93 -0.20 9.41 -6.49
N VAL A 94 -1.29 10.18 -6.41
CA VAL A 94 -2.46 10.00 -7.29
C VAL A 94 -2.05 10.14 -8.75
N LEU A 95 -1.29 11.18 -9.10
CA LEU A 95 -0.83 11.42 -10.48
C LEU A 95 0.19 10.40 -10.97
N GLN A 96 0.99 9.81 -10.06
CA GLN A 96 1.87 8.68 -10.38
C GLN A 96 1.12 7.34 -10.48
N GLY A 97 -0.17 7.31 -10.14
CA GLY A 97 -0.99 6.09 -10.19
C GLY A 97 -0.57 5.05 -9.15
N VAL A 98 -0.03 5.48 -8.01
CA VAL A 98 0.52 4.59 -6.97
C VAL A 98 -0.56 3.66 -6.42
N CYS A 99 -0.24 2.38 -6.33
CA CYS A 99 -1.07 1.38 -5.67
C CYS A 99 -0.23 0.26 -5.05
N LEU A 100 -0.90 -0.57 -4.25
CA LEU A 100 -0.36 -1.86 -3.82
C LEU A 100 -1.03 -2.99 -4.62
N ILE A 101 -0.26 -4.03 -4.91
CA ILE A 101 -0.74 -5.27 -5.52
C ILE A 101 -0.33 -6.47 -4.67
N MET A 102 -1.19 -7.50 -4.62
CA MET A 102 -0.94 -8.74 -3.89
C MET A 102 -0.24 -9.81 -4.73
N ASN A 103 -0.28 -9.67 -6.06
CA ASN A 103 0.34 -10.55 -7.02
C ASN A 103 0.94 -9.76 -8.18
N THR A 104 2.16 -10.14 -8.58
CA THR A 104 2.92 -9.54 -9.68
C THR A 104 2.80 -10.31 -11.00
N ASP A 105 2.20 -11.50 -10.97
CA ASP A 105 2.00 -12.35 -12.15
C ASP A 105 0.80 -11.94 -13.02
#